data_AF-A0A401ZV97-F1
#
_entry.id   AF-A0A401ZV97-F1
#
_cell.length_a   1.000
_cell.length_b   1.000
_cell.length_c   1.000
_cell.angle_alpha   90.00
_cell.angle_beta   90.00
_cell.angle_gamma   90.00
#
_symmetry.space_group_name_H-M   'P 1'
#
loop_
_entity.id
_entity.type
_entity.pdbx_description
1 polymer ?
#
loop_
_entity_poly.entity_id
_entity_poly.type
_entity_poly.pdbx_seq_one_letter_code
_entity_poly.pdbx_strand_id
1 'polypeptide(L)'
;MINFSGAAISGIIFIVLCIGALLYVAVRNIQAGQKALARARVLGEEAIWHRQTSILFGINNLVFALLLVFALLAILFVVPTIRYTLLVLIGLTIVTSLLLVLRTILSSLKAARKYRPSR
;
A
#
# COMPACT_ATOMS: atom_id res chain seq x y z
N MET A 1 12.90 29.20 -14.35
CA MET A 1 12.29 29.09 -13.00
C MET A 1 10.90 28.51 -13.16
N ILE A 2 10.56 27.46 -12.40
CA ILE A 2 9.19 26.95 -12.37
C ILE A 2 8.41 27.85 -11.40
N ASN A 3 7.52 28.70 -11.93
CA ASN A 3 6.61 29.49 -11.10
C ASN A 3 5.45 28.58 -10.68
N PHE A 4 5.49 28.09 -9.45
CA PHE A 4 4.37 27.34 -8.89
C PHE A 4 3.28 28.32 -8.46
N SER A 5 2.04 28.07 -8.88
CA SER A 5 0.89 28.76 -8.30
C SER A 5 0.70 28.34 -6.84
N GLY A 6 0.06 29.17 -6.03
CA GLY A 6 -0.27 28.82 -4.64
C GLY A 6 -1.06 27.50 -4.54
N ALA A 7 -1.92 27.21 -5.53
CA ALA A 7 -2.64 25.96 -5.64
C ALA A 7 -1.73 24.73 -5.92
N ALA A 8 -0.67 24.91 -6.70
CA ALA A 8 0.29 23.83 -6.95
C ALA A 8 1.08 23.49 -5.67
N ILE A 9 1.50 24.51 -4.91
CA ILE A 9 2.23 24.33 -3.65
C ILE A 9 1.35 23.62 -2.60
N SER A 10 0.10 24.05 -2.44
CA SER A 10 -0.83 23.41 -1.49
C SER A 10 -1.11 21.95 -1.87
N GLY A 11 -1.24 21.66 -3.17
CA GLY A 11 -1.36 20.29 -3.67
C GLY A 11 -0.15 19.42 -3.34
N ILE A 12 1.06 19.93 -3.52
CA ILE A 12 2.30 19.21 -3.17
C ILE A 12 2.36 18.92 -1.67
N ILE A 13 2.07 19.91 -0.82
CA ILE A 13 2.05 19.73 0.65
C ILE A 13 1.03 18.67 1.05
N PHE A 14 -0.17 18.72 0.49
CA PHE A 14 -1.21 17.72 0.74
C PHE A 14 -0.76 16.31 0.37
N ILE A 15 -0.15 16.13 -0.81
CA ILE A 15 0.39 14.83 -1.25
C ILE A 15 1.45 14.31 -0.27
N VAL A 16 2.36 15.18 0.19
CA VAL A 16 3.40 14.81 1.16
C VAL A 16 2.78 14.34 2.48
N LEU A 17 1.74 15.01 2.98
CA LEU A 17 1.01 14.59 4.18
C LEU A 17 0.31 13.24 3.98
N CYS A 18 -0.32 13.01 2.82
CA CYS A 18 -0.92 11.73 2.48
C CYS A 18 0.11 10.60 2.45
N ILE A 19 1.29 10.83 1.86
CA ILE A 19 2.40 9.86 1.85
C ILE A 19 2.81 9.53 3.29
N GLY A 20 3.00 10.53 4.15
CA GLY A 20 3.33 10.32 5.56
C GLY A 20 2.29 9.49 6.30
N ALA A 21 1.00 9.78 6.10
CA ALA A 21 -0.10 9.02 6.69
C ALA A 21 -0.11 7.56 6.20
N LEU A 22 0.07 7.32 4.90
CA LEU A 22 0.12 5.99 4.31
C LEU A 22 1.30 5.18 4.86
N LEU A 23 2.48 5.77 4.96
CA LEU A 23 3.66 5.12 5.54
C LEU A 23 3.45 4.76 7.01
N TYR A 24 2.88 5.67 7.80
CA TYR A 24 2.56 5.42 9.19
C TYR A 24 1.58 4.24 9.35
N VAL A 25 0.48 4.26 8.61
CA VAL A 25 -0.53 3.19 8.65
C VAL A 25 0.06 1.87 8.13
N ALA A 26 0.90 1.92 7.09
CA ALA A 26 1.59 0.75 6.56
C ALA A 26 2.45 0.05 7.62
N VAL A 27 3.34 0.81 8.28
CA VAL A 27 4.24 0.29 9.32
C VAL A 27 3.43 -0.30 10.48
N ARG A 28 2.40 0.42 10.95
CA ARG A 28 1.55 -0.06 12.05
C ARG A 28 0.88 -1.40 11.72
N ASN A 29 0.36 -1.55 10.50
CA ASN A 29 -0.32 -2.78 10.08
C ASN A 29 0.65 -3.95 9.87
N ILE A 30 1.84 -3.70 9.33
CA ILE A 30 2.89 -4.71 9.21
C ILE A 30 3.33 -5.20 10.60
N GLN A 31 3.58 -4.28 11.54
CA GLN A 31 3.94 -4.64 12.91
C GLN A 31 2.84 -5.45 13.60
N ALA A 32 1.58 -5.06 13.46
CA ALA A 32 0.45 -5.80 14.00
C ALA A 32 0.37 -7.23 13.43
N GLY A 33 0.58 -7.38 12.12
CA GLY A 33 0.62 -8.67 11.45
C GLY A 33 1.82 -9.53 11.87
N GLN A 34 3.00 -8.94 12.08
CA GLN A 34 4.16 -9.64 12.62
C GLN A 34 3.92 -10.17 14.03
N LYS A 35 3.28 -9.37 14.91
CA LYS A 35 2.85 -9.83 16.25
C LYS A 35 1.83 -10.96 16.18
N ALA A 36 0.93 -10.95 15.20
CA ALA A 36 -0.02 -12.05 14.97
C ALA A 36 0.70 -13.33 14.49
N LEU A 37 1.67 -13.21 13.57
CA LEU A 37 2.49 -14.35 13.14
C LEU A 37 3.28 -14.97 14.26
N ALA A 38 3.92 -14.15 15.10
CA ALA A 38 4.70 -14.64 16.23
C ALA A 38 3.82 -15.46 17.18
N ARG A 39 2.61 -14.98 17.48
CA ARG A 39 1.64 -15.73 18.28
C ARG A 39 1.20 -17.04 17.62
N ALA A 40 0.90 -17.03 16.32
CA ALA A 40 0.53 -18.25 15.60
C ALA A 40 1.64 -19.30 15.60
N ARG A 41 2.91 -18.89 15.46
CA ARG A 41 4.07 -19.80 15.56
C ARG A 41 4.18 -20.45 16.93
N VAL A 42 3.98 -19.68 18.00
CA VAL A 42 4.02 -20.22 19.38
C VAL A 42 2.90 -21.23 19.60
N LEU A 43 1.75 -21.06 18.95
CA LEU A 43 0.62 -21.98 19.00
C LEU A 43 0.77 -23.21 18.08
N GLY A 44 1.89 -23.35 17.38
CA GLY A 44 2.13 -24.46 16.43
C GLY A 44 1.31 -24.37 15.14
N GLU A 45 0.65 -23.25 14.87
CA GLU A 45 -0.09 -23.04 13.62
C GLU A 45 0.84 -22.64 12.47
N GLU A 46 0.45 -22.99 11.23
CA GLU A 46 1.15 -22.53 10.02
C GLU A 46 1.10 -21.00 9.88
N ALA A 47 2.16 -20.33 10.34
CA ALA A 47 2.28 -18.88 10.32
C ALA A 47 2.87 -18.36 9.00
N ILE A 48 2.01 -18.14 8.01
CA ILE A 48 2.39 -17.66 6.68
C ILE A 48 2.11 -16.15 6.55
N TRP A 49 3.17 -15.35 6.41
CA TRP A 49 3.07 -13.88 6.39
C TRP A 49 2.21 -13.33 5.26
N HIS A 50 2.29 -13.91 4.06
CA HIS A 50 1.54 -13.46 2.89
C HIS A 50 0.06 -13.86 2.92
N ARG A 51 -0.39 -14.55 3.98
CA ARG A 51 -1.81 -14.80 4.27
C ARG A 51 -2.33 -13.86 5.36
N GLN A 52 -1.48 -13.11 6.04
CA GLN A 52 -1.92 -12.21 7.11
C GLN A 52 -2.49 -10.92 6.51
N THR A 53 -3.78 -10.71 6.69
CA THR A 53 -4.53 -9.55 6.19
C THR A 53 -3.88 -8.23 6.59
N SER A 54 -3.42 -8.09 7.84
CA SER A 54 -2.75 -6.88 8.32
C SER A 54 -1.44 -6.59 7.57
N ILE A 55 -0.65 -7.62 7.26
CA ILE A 55 0.60 -7.45 6.52
C ILE A 55 0.29 -7.05 5.07
N LEU A 56 -0.64 -7.76 4.42
CA LEU A 56 -1.04 -7.46 3.04
C LEU A 56 -1.58 -6.03 2.90
N PHE A 57 -2.43 -5.60 3.84
CA PHE A 57 -2.97 -4.24 3.87
C PHE A 57 -1.87 -3.19 4.12
N GLY A 58 -0.92 -3.49 5.00
CA GLY A 58 0.24 -2.62 5.23
C GLY A 58 1.13 -2.48 3.99
N ILE A 59 1.43 -3.58 3.30
CA ILE A 59 2.18 -3.56 2.03
C ILE A 59 1.41 -2.77 0.97
N ASN A 60 0.09 -2.92 0.91
CA ASN A 60 -0.73 -2.18 -0.04
C ASN A 60 -0.64 -0.66 0.17
N ASN A 61 -0.60 -0.21 1.43
CA ASN A 61 -0.40 1.21 1.75
C ASN A 61 1.01 1.71 1.37
N LEU A 62 2.04 0.87 1.44
CA LEU A 62 3.37 1.22 0.89
C LEU A 62 3.32 1.38 -0.63
N VAL A 63 2.60 0.50 -1.34
CA VAL A 63 2.42 0.60 -2.79
C VAL A 63 1.65 1.88 -3.16
N PHE A 64 0.62 2.25 -2.39
CA PHE A 64 -0.08 3.52 -2.60
C PHE A 64 0.79 4.74 -2.30
N ALA A 65 1.63 4.70 -1.27
CA ALA A 65 2.58 5.77 -1.00
C ALA A 65 3.56 5.94 -2.18
N LEU A 66 4.07 4.83 -2.72
CA LEU A 66 4.94 4.83 -3.90
C LEU A 66 4.23 5.37 -5.15
N LEU A 67 2.96 5.01 -5.35
CA LEU A 67 2.12 5.56 -6.42
C LEU A 67 2.03 7.09 -6.34
N LEU A 68 1.79 7.64 -5.14
CA LEU A 68 1.74 9.09 -4.93
C LEU A 68 3.09 9.76 -5.20
N VAL A 69 4.21 9.11 -4.83
CA VAL A 69 5.55 9.59 -5.17
C VAL A 69 5.74 9.64 -6.69
N PHE A 70 5.40 8.57 -7.42
CA PHE A 70 5.52 8.57 -8.88
C PHE A 70 4.61 9.60 -9.55
N ALA A 71 3.38 9.78 -9.05
CA ALA A 71 2.47 10.81 -9.53
C ALA A 71 3.05 12.22 -9.32
N LEU A 72 3.61 12.48 -8.13
CA LEU A 72 4.26 13.75 -7.82
C LEU A 72 5.46 14.00 -8.75
N LEU A 73 6.34 13.00 -8.91
CA LEU A 73 7.48 13.10 -9.81
C LEU A 73 7.05 13.33 -11.26
N ALA A 74 5.99 12.68 -11.73
CA ALA A 74 5.50 12.85 -13.09
C ALA A 74 5.03 14.29 -13.37
N ILE A 75 4.44 14.95 -12.37
CA ILE A 75 4.06 16.36 -12.44
C ILE A 75 5.32 17.24 -12.51
N LEU A 76 6.31 16.98 -11.64
CA LEU A 76 7.50 17.81 -11.47
C LEU A 76 8.50 17.71 -12.63
N PHE A 77 8.68 16.53 -13.22
CA PHE A 77 9.62 16.35 -14.32
C PHE A 77 9.02 16.86 -15.64
N VAL A 78 9.80 17.67 -16.37
CA VAL A 78 9.40 18.23 -17.68
C VAL A 78 9.83 17.30 -18.84
N VAL A 79 10.83 16.45 -18.62
CA VAL A 79 11.38 15.56 -19.65
C VAL A 79 10.34 14.50 -20.04
N PRO A 80 9.90 14.44 -21.32
CA PRO A 80 8.86 13.52 -21.76
C PRO A 80 9.20 12.05 -21.52
N THR A 81 10.44 11.64 -21.77
CA THR A 81 10.90 10.26 -21.56
C THR A 81 10.73 9.83 -20.10
N ILE A 82 11.15 10.68 -19.16
CA ILE A 82 11.00 10.41 -17.71
C ILE A 82 9.51 10.31 -17.35
N ARG A 83 8.67 11.21 -17.89
CA ARG A 83 7.22 11.15 -17.68
C ARG A 83 6.60 9.86 -18.18
N TYR A 84 6.95 9.40 -19.39
CA TYR A 84 6.43 8.14 -19.92
C TYR A 84 6.86 6.94 -19.07
N THR A 85 8.12 6.89 -18.63
CA THR A 85 8.59 5.85 -17.70
C THR A 85 7.80 5.88 -16.39
N LEU A 86 7.56 7.06 -15.81
CA LEU A 86 6.76 7.20 -14.59
C LEU A 86 5.30 6.76 -14.78
N LEU A 87 4.69 7.05 -15.93
CA LEU A 87 3.33 6.60 -16.24
C LEU A 87 3.23 5.07 -16.34
N VAL A 88 4.25 4.41 -16.92
CA VAL A 88 4.33 2.95 -16.94
C VAL A 88 4.47 2.39 -15.51
N LEU A 89 5.35 2.97 -14.70
CA LEU A 89 5.53 2.57 -13.29
C LEU A 89 4.25 2.77 -12.48
N ILE A 90 3.52 3.87 -12.69
CA ILE A 90 2.20 4.12 -12.13
C ILE A 90 1.24 2.98 -12.49
N GLY A 91 1.13 2.64 -13.78
CA GLY A 91 0.29 1.52 -14.23
C GLY A 91 0.64 0.20 -13.53
N LEU A 92 1.92 -0.13 -13.42
CA LEU A 92 2.39 -1.34 -12.73
C LEU A 92 2.06 -1.32 -11.23
N THR A 93 2.22 -0.19 -10.56
CA THR A 93 1.85 -0.05 -9.13
C THR A 93 0.35 -0.20 -8.90
N ILE A 94 -0.49 0.33 -9.80
CA ILE A 94 -1.95 0.14 -9.73
C ILE A 94 -2.31 -1.34 -9.86
N VAL A 95 -1.76 -2.04 -10.86
CA VAL A 95 -1.98 -3.48 -11.05
C VAL A 95 -1.55 -4.26 -9.80
N THR A 96 -0.38 -3.93 -9.26
CA THR A 96 0.14 -4.57 -8.04
C THR A 96 -0.77 -4.34 -6.84
N SER A 97 -1.25 -3.10 -6.65
CA SER A 97 -2.20 -2.74 -5.59
C SER A 97 -3.50 -3.53 -5.71
N LEU A 98 -4.08 -3.63 -6.92
CA LEU A 98 -5.28 -4.43 -7.16
C LEU A 98 -5.07 -5.91 -6.80
N LEU A 99 -3.94 -6.50 -7.20
CA LEU A 99 -3.61 -7.88 -6.85
C LEU A 99 -3.47 -8.08 -5.33
N LEU A 100 -2.88 -7.11 -4.61
CA LEU A 100 -2.76 -7.13 -3.16
C LEU A 100 -4.13 -7.02 -2.48
N VAL A 101 -5.01 -6.14 -2.97
CA VAL A 101 -6.39 -6.03 -2.47
C VAL A 101 -7.14 -7.35 -2.66
N LEU A 102 -7.08 -7.94 -3.85
CA LEU A 102 -7.71 -9.24 -4.12
C LEU A 102 -7.18 -10.33 -3.18
N ARG A 103 -5.86 -10.42 -2.97
CA ARG A 103 -5.26 -11.35 -2.01
C ARG A 103 -5.72 -11.09 -0.58
N THR A 104 -5.84 -9.83 -0.19
CA THR A 104 -6.31 -9.42 1.14
C THR A 104 -7.76 -9.86 1.36
N ILE A 105 -8.64 -9.62 0.39
CA ILE A 105 -10.05 -10.04 0.42
C ILE A 105 -10.16 -11.57 0.46
N LEU A 106 -9.41 -12.28 -0.38
CA LEU A 106 -9.43 -13.75 -0.39
C LEU A 106 -8.98 -14.32 0.95
N SER A 107 -7.96 -13.72 1.58
CA SER A 107 -7.49 -14.17 2.89
C SER A 107 -8.51 -13.89 4.00
N SER A 108 -9.12 -12.70 4.00
CA SER A 108 -10.15 -12.35 5.00
C SER A 108 -11.39 -13.24 4.86
N LEU A 109 -11.82 -13.55 3.64
CA LEU A 109 -12.93 -14.47 3.38
C LEU A 109 -12.62 -15.91 3.85
N LYS A 110 -11.39 -16.39 3.65
CA LYS A 110 -10.97 -17.71 4.16
C LYS A 110 -10.98 -17.75 5.68
N ALA A 111 -10.46 -16.71 6.33
CA ALA A 111 -10.52 -16.58 7.79
C ALA A 111 -11.98 -16.56 8.28
N ALA A 112 -12.85 -15.74 7.67
CA ALA A 112 -14.26 -15.66 8.05
C ALA A 112 -15.00 -16.99 7.89
N ARG A 113 -14.70 -17.79 6.86
CA ARG A 113 -15.28 -19.14 6.70
C ARG A 113 -14.80 -20.12 7.76
N LYS A 114 -13.54 -20.07 8.17
CA LYS A 114 -12.99 -20.94 9.24
C LYS A 114 -13.69 -20.72 10.59
N TYR A 115 -14.15 -19.50 10.85
CA TYR A 115 -14.85 -19.13 12.09
C TYR A 115 -16.37 -19.06 11.94
N ARG A 116 -16.94 -19.52 10.82
CA ARG A 116 -18.40 -19.58 10.67
C ARG A 116 -18.91 -20.78 11.49
N PRO A 117 -19.71 -20.58 12.55
CA PRO A 117 -20.25 -21.69 13.31
C PRO A 117 -21.14 -22.52 12.38
N SER A 118 -20.86 -23.82 12.29
CA SER A 118 -21.75 -24.79 11.67
C SER A 118 -23.08 -24.74 12.42
N ARG A 119 -24.11 -24.18 11.78
CA ARG A 119 -25.50 -24.40 12.18
C ARG A 119 -25.95 -25.76 11.67
#